data_AF-A0A225D4C3-F1
#
_entry.id   AF-A0A225D4C3-F1
#
_cell.length_a   1.000
_cell.length_b   1.000
_cell.length_c   1.000
_cell.angle_alpha   90.00
_cell.angle_beta   90.00
_cell.angle_gamma   90.00
#
_symmetry.space_group_name_H-M   'P 1'
#
loop_
_entity.id
_entity.type
_entity.pdbx_description
1 polymer ?
#
loop_
_entity_poly.entity_id
_entity_poly.type
_entity_poly.pdbx_seq_one_letter_code
_entity_poly.pdbx_strand_id
1 'polypeptide(L)'
;MTLGRLEAFLRIEVQGVQQFGTEHHWFPESCHIPPSRTRGHAMLYVSLFGSCVLQVVICRALLQREKPGWYIFWSSLAAIILPQCLLSFFPVVAIQAVFAIIALVFLDVPRHGKRLYLAGTFVVMIAAWAVVLFYAVEKQNWYADARGRFPLESLADRLPPSASRYAPSKPDDEKRLENLESDALLHSFQREYALRQLHENQVNLFVNSPGFGVMRVSLGPSLESLEKWHRTDTPVTMPGVLASPARGQSPEVIPASPARGQSPEVIPADLDELHFWGVVDFVHSGGFGYIRDRGHVAGFEPHGMSRIPDPSRLGWTVGTVELIGLLRETPVVYVSPNLPRMSELRAAPTRPLDPFETNGVAALIAGKDIVTEPTESGARMVGSIRAAKQCLACHEGSRGDLLGAFSYSLNPAR
;
A
#
# COMPACT_ATOMS: atom_id res chain seq x y z
N MET A 1 -7.50 60.82 42.95
CA MET A 1 -8.86 60.58 42.45
C MET A 1 -9.09 61.48 41.25
N THR A 2 -8.98 60.93 40.05
CA THR A 2 -9.58 61.46 38.82
C THR A 2 -9.53 60.36 37.76
N LEU A 3 -10.60 60.30 36.98
CA LEU A 3 -10.89 59.34 35.91
C LEU A 3 -9.74 59.27 34.88
N GLY A 4 -9.03 58.14 34.88
CA GLY A 4 -7.98 57.85 33.89
C GLY A 4 -7.57 56.37 33.84
N ARG A 5 -8.44 55.46 34.30
CA ARG A 5 -8.19 54.02 34.38
C ARG A 5 -9.48 53.23 34.17
N LEU A 6 -10.04 53.29 32.97
CA LEU A 6 -11.06 52.38 32.43
C LEU A 6 -11.37 52.85 31.00
N GLU A 7 -10.66 52.28 30.03
CA GLU A 7 -10.92 52.24 28.56
C GLU A 7 -9.67 52.29 27.66
N ALA A 8 -8.58 51.62 28.07
CA ALA A 8 -7.62 51.12 27.08
C ALA A 8 -7.13 49.71 27.46
N PHE A 9 -8.06 48.89 27.93
CA PHE A 9 -7.92 47.43 28.09
C PHE A 9 -8.33 46.68 26.80
N LEU A 10 -8.24 47.36 25.64
CA LEU A 10 -8.70 46.87 24.34
C LEU A 10 -7.70 47.02 23.19
N ARG A 11 -6.43 47.36 23.45
CA ARG A 11 -5.36 47.29 22.46
C ARG A 11 -4.04 46.99 23.14
N ILE A 12 -3.47 45.83 22.81
CA ILE A 12 -2.08 45.34 22.94
C ILE A 12 -2.16 43.89 23.43
N GLU A 13 -2.44 43.00 22.49
CA GLU A 13 -1.92 41.64 22.45
C GLU A 13 -2.21 41.14 21.05
N VAL A 14 -1.17 40.94 20.24
CA VAL A 14 -1.02 40.04 19.07
C VAL A 14 0.06 40.64 18.19
N GLN A 15 1.29 40.14 18.33
CA GLN A 15 2.18 39.75 17.23
C GLN A 15 3.54 39.35 17.80
N GLY A 16 3.69 38.04 17.99
CA GLY A 16 4.97 37.45 18.36
C GLY A 16 4.77 35.99 18.72
N VAL A 17 5.24 35.11 17.85
CA VAL A 17 5.29 33.64 17.99
C VAL A 17 3.99 32.90 17.60
N GLN A 18 3.70 32.89 16.30
CA GLN A 18 2.96 31.80 15.65
C GLN A 18 3.61 31.51 14.29
N GLN A 19 4.50 30.52 14.24
CA GLN A 19 4.80 29.76 13.02
C GLN A 19 5.70 28.55 13.34
N PHE A 20 5.20 27.61 14.15
CA PHE A 20 5.69 26.23 14.12
C PHE A 20 4.52 25.30 14.45
N GLY A 21 4.26 24.35 13.55
CA GLY A 21 3.46 23.16 13.84
C GLY A 21 1.98 23.24 13.47
N THR A 22 1.64 23.50 12.20
CA THR A 22 0.40 22.92 11.66
C THR A 22 0.69 21.46 11.34
N GLU A 23 0.43 20.58 12.32
CA GLU A 23 0.24 19.15 12.07
C GLU A 23 -0.93 19.02 11.09
N HIS A 24 -0.63 18.94 9.81
CA HIS A 24 -1.60 18.57 8.80
C HIS A 24 -1.93 17.09 8.99
N HIS A 25 -2.90 16.80 9.86
CA HIS A 25 -3.60 15.53 9.90
C HIS A 25 -4.35 15.35 8.57
N TRP A 26 -3.68 14.75 7.60
CA TRP A 26 -4.21 14.42 6.27
C TRP A 26 -5.24 13.27 6.25
N PHE A 27 -5.64 12.81 7.43
CA PHE A 27 -6.80 11.94 7.60
C PHE A 27 -7.81 12.69 8.45
N PRO A 28 -9.10 12.70 8.08
CA PRO A 28 -10.10 13.30 8.94
C PRO A 28 -10.05 12.58 10.30
N GLU A 29 -9.77 13.32 11.38
CA GLU A 29 -9.83 12.86 12.78
C GLU A 29 -11.23 12.33 13.19
N SER A 30 -12.19 12.33 12.26
CA SER A 30 -13.53 11.80 12.45
C SER A 30 -13.55 10.27 12.43
N CYS A 31 -13.30 9.70 13.61
CA CYS A 31 -13.91 8.50 14.21
C CYS A 31 -12.88 7.69 15.00
N HIS A 32 -12.20 8.33 15.95
CA HIS A 32 -11.79 7.64 17.16
C HIS A 32 -13.06 7.27 17.97
N ILE A 33 -13.80 6.26 17.51
CA ILE A 33 -14.70 5.53 18.38
C ILE A 33 -13.76 4.75 19.31
N PRO A 34 -13.68 5.07 20.62
CA PRO A 34 -12.83 4.31 21.51
C PRO A 34 -13.25 2.84 21.42
N PRO A 35 -12.32 1.90 21.19
CA PRO A 35 -12.64 0.50 21.10
C PRO A 35 -13.27 0.10 22.44
N SER A 36 -14.60 -0.09 22.45
CA SER A 36 -15.33 -0.49 23.65
C SER A 36 -14.97 -1.94 23.94
N ARG A 37 -14.00 -2.11 24.85
CA ARG A 37 -13.46 -3.39 25.35
C ARG A 37 -14.54 -4.39 25.79
N THR A 38 -15.77 -3.92 26.03
CA THR A 38 -16.91 -4.72 26.48
C THR A 38 -17.62 -5.51 25.37
N ARG A 39 -17.45 -5.17 24.09
CA ARG A 39 -18.23 -5.78 23.00
C ARG A 39 -17.77 -7.20 22.60
N GLY A 40 -16.47 -7.50 22.70
CA GLY A 40 -15.92 -8.80 22.28
C GLY A 40 -16.43 -9.97 23.13
N HIS A 41 -16.38 -9.83 24.45
CA HIS A 41 -16.85 -10.86 25.38
C HIS A 41 -18.35 -11.13 25.23
N ALA A 42 -19.16 -10.09 25.01
CA ALA A 42 -20.61 -10.21 24.91
C ALA A 42 -21.04 -11.28 23.89
N MET A 43 -20.37 -11.36 22.75
CA MET A 43 -20.80 -12.24 21.66
C MET A 43 -20.32 -13.68 21.77
N LEU A 44 -19.16 -13.95 22.40
CA LEU A 44 -18.80 -15.31 22.78
C LEU A 44 -19.88 -15.87 23.72
N TYR A 45 -20.26 -15.08 24.72
CA TYR A 45 -21.34 -15.44 25.64
C TYR A 45 -22.69 -15.55 24.94
N VAL A 46 -23.02 -14.66 23.99
CA VAL A 46 -24.26 -14.76 23.19
C VAL A 46 -24.27 -16.03 22.34
N SER A 47 -23.15 -16.38 21.71
CA SER A 47 -23.04 -17.60 20.89
C SER A 47 -23.15 -18.85 21.74
N LEU A 48 -22.45 -18.88 22.89
CA LEU A 48 -22.54 -19.97 23.86
C LEU A 48 -23.96 -20.10 24.42
N PHE A 49 -24.58 -18.98 24.78
CA PHE A 49 -25.97 -18.95 25.24
C PHE A 49 -26.92 -19.46 24.16
N GLY A 50 -26.78 -18.99 22.91
CA GLY A 50 -27.55 -19.46 21.77
C GLY A 50 -27.41 -20.96 21.52
N SER A 51 -26.17 -21.47 21.57
CA SER A 51 -25.86 -22.90 21.49
C SER A 51 -26.53 -23.70 22.62
N CYS A 52 -26.47 -23.21 23.86
CA CYS A 52 -27.12 -23.82 25.02
C CYS A 52 -28.65 -23.82 24.88
N VAL A 53 -29.25 -22.71 24.42
CA VAL A 53 -30.69 -22.61 24.20
C VAL A 53 -31.13 -23.61 23.12
N LEU A 54 -30.43 -23.64 21.98
CA LEU A 54 -30.69 -24.61 20.92
C LEU A 54 -30.59 -26.05 21.45
N GLN A 55 -29.54 -26.35 22.22
CA GLN A 55 -29.33 -27.66 22.82
C GLN A 55 -30.47 -28.06 23.77
N VAL A 56 -30.94 -27.14 24.62
CA VAL A 56 -32.07 -27.38 25.53
C VAL A 56 -33.36 -27.64 24.74
N VAL A 57 -33.61 -26.89 23.67
CA VAL A 57 -34.78 -27.09 22.79
C VAL A 57 -34.76 -28.46 22.15
N ILE A 58 -33.60 -28.88 21.62
CA ILE A 58 -33.41 -30.21 21.02
C ILE A 58 -33.62 -31.31 22.06
N CYS A 59 -32.98 -31.22 23.23
CA CYS A 59 -33.13 -32.18 24.31
C CYS A 59 -34.59 -32.29 24.80
N ARG A 60 -35.30 -31.16 24.93
CA ARG A 60 -36.71 -31.15 25.32
C ARG A 60 -37.60 -31.80 24.26
N ALA A 61 -37.36 -31.53 22.98
CA ALA A 61 -38.09 -32.16 21.88
C ALA A 61 -37.92 -33.70 21.88
N LEU A 62 -36.70 -34.19 22.16
CA LEU A 62 -36.40 -35.61 22.30
C LEU A 62 -37.12 -36.28 23.50
N LEU A 63 -37.32 -35.54 24.59
CA LEU A 63 -37.95 -36.09 25.80
C LEU A 63 -39.48 -36.13 25.72
N GLN A 64 -40.11 -35.22 24.98
CA GLN A 64 -41.56 -34.96 25.09
C GLN A 64 -42.45 -35.56 23.98
N ARG A 65 -41.90 -36.07 22.86
CA ARG A 65 -42.70 -36.33 21.65
C ARG A 65 -42.46 -37.71 21.05
N GLU A 66 -43.53 -38.30 20.50
CA GLU A 66 -43.49 -39.54 19.71
C GLU A 66 -42.79 -39.35 18.35
N LYS A 67 -42.68 -38.11 17.85
CA LYS A 67 -42.04 -37.77 16.57
C LYS A 67 -41.05 -36.59 16.72
N PRO A 68 -39.87 -36.82 17.33
CA PRO A 68 -38.93 -35.74 17.64
C PRO A 68 -38.27 -35.11 16.39
N GLY A 69 -38.16 -35.85 15.28
CA GLY A 69 -37.46 -35.39 14.07
C GLY A 69 -38.00 -34.09 13.47
N TRP A 70 -39.32 -33.94 13.36
CA TRP A 70 -39.95 -32.72 12.80
C TRP A 70 -39.63 -31.47 13.64
N TYR A 71 -39.66 -31.58 14.97
CA TYR A 71 -39.35 -30.46 15.85
C TYR A 71 -37.89 -30.04 15.79
N ILE A 72 -36.98 -31.02 15.75
CA ILE A 72 -35.54 -30.75 15.70
C ILE A 72 -35.19 -30.11 14.35
N PHE A 73 -35.83 -30.54 13.26
CA PHE A 73 -35.68 -29.89 11.95
C PHE A 73 -36.10 -28.41 11.97
N TRP A 74 -37.33 -28.09 12.42
CA TRP A 74 -37.81 -26.70 12.40
C TRP A 74 -37.10 -25.79 13.38
N SER A 75 -36.73 -26.30 14.57
CA SER A 75 -35.95 -25.51 15.53
C SER A 75 -34.53 -25.23 15.02
N SER A 76 -33.88 -26.20 14.37
CA SER A 76 -32.58 -26.01 13.74
C SER A 76 -32.66 -25.04 12.56
N LEU A 77 -33.70 -25.15 11.72
CA LEU A 77 -33.93 -24.22 10.61
C LEU A 77 -34.17 -22.79 11.10
N ALA A 78 -34.99 -22.62 12.15
CA ALA A 78 -35.22 -21.33 12.77
C ALA A 78 -33.93 -20.73 13.34
N ALA A 79 -33.06 -21.55 13.96
CA ALA A 79 -31.76 -21.11 14.46
C ALA A 79 -30.78 -20.70 13.35
N ILE A 80 -30.99 -21.13 12.12
CA ILE A 80 -30.20 -20.69 10.95
C ILE A 80 -30.77 -19.38 10.37
N ILE A 81 -32.10 -19.31 10.18
CA ILE A 81 -32.75 -18.20 9.46
C ILE A 81 -32.91 -16.96 10.34
N LEU A 82 -33.40 -17.12 11.57
CA LEU A 82 -33.77 -15.99 12.44
C LEU A 82 -32.58 -15.06 12.74
N PRO A 83 -31.36 -15.56 13.04
CA PRO A 83 -30.23 -14.66 13.28
C PRO A 83 -29.81 -13.89 12.01
N GLN A 84 -29.93 -14.50 10.82
CA GLN A 84 -29.68 -13.79 9.57
C GLN A 84 -30.68 -12.67 9.31
N CYS A 85 -31.96 -12.89 9.60
CA CYS A 85 -32.99 -11.84 9.52
C CYS A 85 -32.72 -10.68 10.50
N LEU A 86 -32.08 -10.96 11.64
CA LEU A 86 -31.70 -9.96 12.65
C LEU A 86 -30.30 -9.36 12.43
N LEU A 87 -29.69 -9.58 11.26
CA LEU A 87 -28.33 -9.13 10.92
C LEU A 87 -27.27 -9.58 11.95
N SER A 88 -27.54 -10.66 12.68
CA SER A 88 -26.72 -11.19 13.76
C SER A 88 -26.31 -12.61 13.39
N PHE A 89 -25.14 -12.80 12.78
CA PHE A 89 -24.72 -14.14 12.35
C PHE A 89 -23.91 -14.86 13.43
N PHE A 90 -24.40 -16.03 13.86
CA PHE A 90 -23.73 -16.89 14.85
C PHE A 90 -23.26 -18.20 14.17
N PRO A 91 -22.04 -18.25 13.60
CA PRO A 91 -21.57 -19.39 12.79
C PRO A 91 -21.61 -20.70 13.56
N VAL A 92 -21.22 -20.69 14.84
CA VAL A 92 -21.20 -21.90 15.69
C VAL A 92 -22.61 -22.47 15.86
N VAL A 93 -23.62 -21.62 16.07
CA VAL A 93 -25.03 -22.05 16.22
C VAL A 93 -25.56 -22.62 14.90
N ALA A 94 -25.21 -21.99 13.76
CA ALA A 94 -25.59 -22.49 12.44
C ALA A 94 -24.94 -23.86 12.14
N ILE A 95 -23.64 -24.03 12.41
CA ILE A 95 -22.94 -25.31 12.25
C ILE A 95 -23.53 -26.37 13.19
N GLN A 96 -23.82 -26.01 14.45
CA GLN A 96 -24.49 -26.90 15.40
C GLN A 96 -25.88 -27.33 14.90
N ALA A 97 -26.67 -26.42 14.33
CA ALA A 97 -27.97 -26.73 13.75
C ALA A 97 -27.85 -27.69 12.55
N VAL A 98 -26.87 -27.46 11.66
CA VAL A 98 -26.60 -28.36 10.53
C VAL A 98 -26.18 -29.75 11.03
N PHE A 99 -25.25 -29.82 11.98
CA PHE A 99 -24.81 -31.09 12.57
C PHE A 99 -25.94 -31.80 13.32
N ALA A 100 -26.85 -31.07 13.95
CA ALA A 100 -28.03 -31.65 14.59
C ALA A 100 -28.97 -32.28 13.55
N ILE A 101 -29.24 -31.60 12.42
CA ILE A 101 -30.05 -32.15 11.33
C ILE A 101 -29.41 -33.42 10.74
N ILE A 102 -28.09 -33.41 10.52
CA ILE A 102 -27.35 -34.57 10.05
C ILE A 102 -27.47 -35.72 11.06
N ALA A 103 -27.25 -35.44 12.34
CA ALA A 103 -27.36 -36.44 13.39
C ALA A 103 -28.77 -37.04 13.46
N LEU A 104 -29.84 -36.27 13.20
CA LEU A 104 -31.18 -36.83 13.09
C LEU A 104 -31.26 -37.88 11.99
N VAL A 105 -30.83 -37.54 10.77
CA VAL A 105 -30.94 -38.44 9.60
C VAL A 105 -30.21 -39.75 9.86
N PHE A 106 -29.04 -39.71 10.50
CA PHE A 106 -28.25 -40.90 10.80
C PHE A 106 -28.76 -41.68 12.02
N LEU A 107 -29.33 -41.00 13.02
CA LEU A 107 -29.81 -41.64 14.25
C LEU A 107 -31.27 -42.13 14.15
N ASP A 108 -32.07 -41.68 13.16
CA ASP A 108 -33.48 -42.08 12.92
C ASP A 108 -33.66 -43.58 12.57
N VAL A 109 -32.66 -44.41 12.85
CA VAL A 109 -32.77 -45.85 12.85
C VAL A 109 -33.52 -46.26 14.13
N PRO A 110 -34.73 -46.85 14.03
CA PRO A 110 -35.72 -47.03 15.13
C PRO A 110 -35.29 -47.95 16.30
N ARG A 111 -34.01 -48.25 16.45
CA ARG A 111 -33.44 -49.19 17.44
C ARG A 111 -32.60 -48.55 18.53
N HIS A 112 -32.27 -47.26 18.44
CA HIS A 112 -31.32 -46.64 19.36
C HIS A 112 -32.05 -45.92 20.52
N GLY A 113 -31.79 -46.34 21.76
CA GLY A 113 -32.46 -45.79 22.95
C GLY A 113 -32.17 -44.30 23.18
N LYS A 114 -33.06 -43.63 23.93
CA LYS A 114 -33.01 -42.17 24.26
C LYS A 114 -31.65 -41.68 24.77
N ARG A 115 -30.88 -42.54 25.45
CA ARG A 115 -29.53 -42.22 25.96
C ARG A 115 -28.53 -41.92 24.84
N LEU A 116 -28.61 -42.63 23.72
CA LEU A 116 -27.68 -42.43 22.60
C LEU A 116 -27.94 -41.10 21.90
N TYR A 117 -29.21 -40.70 21.76
CA TYR A 117 -29.58 -39.39 21.21
C TYR A 117 -29.05 -38.24 22.09
N LEU A 118 -29.20 -38.33 23.41
CA LEU A 118 -28.67 -37.31 24.32
C LEU A 118 -27.15 -37.21 24.23
N ALA A 119 -26.43 -38.33 24.16
CA ALA A 119 -24.98 -38.31 23.94
C ALA A 119 -24.63 -37.69 22.57
N GLY A 120 -25.38 -38.04 21.52
CA GLY A 120 -25.19 -37.53 20.17
C GLY A 120 -25.33 -36.01 20.07
N THR A 121 -26.27 -35.39 20.78
CA THR A 121 -26.44 -33.93 20.74
C THR A 121 -25.29 -33.19 21.44
N PHE A 122 -24.72 -33.75 22.52
CA PHE A 122 -23.49 -33.21 23.12
C PHE A 122 -22.29 -33.33 22.16
N VAL A 123 -22.15 -34.47 21.47
CA VAL A 123 -21.11 -34.66 20.45
C VAL A 123 -21.26 -33.64 19.32
N VAL A 124 -22.48 -33.39 18.85
CA VAL A 124 -22.78 -32.35 17.84
C VAL A 124 -22.32 -30.96 18.29
N MET A 125 -22.61 -30.60 19.54
CA MET A 125 -22.18 -29.31 20.10
C MET A 125 -20.65 -29.22 20.15
N ILE A 126 -19.97 -30.23 20.71
CA ILE A 126 -18.50 -30.27 20.78
C ILE A 126 -17.88 -30.19 19.38
N ALA A 127 -18.42 -30.95 18.41
CA ALA A 127 -17.95 -30.95 17.04
C ALA A 127 -18.10 -29.57 16.38
N ALA A 128 -19.23 -28.89 16.58
CA ALA A 128 -19.43 -27.55 16.05
C ALA A 128 -18.39 -26.57 16.60
N TRP A 129 -18.16 -26.56 17.92
CA TRP A 129 -17.13 -25.71 18.54
C TRP A 129 -15.72 -26.09 18.09
N ALA A 130 -15.41 -27.37 17.96
CA ALA A 130 -14.11 -27.86 17.48
C ALA A 130 -13.82 -27.38 16.05
N VAL A 131 -14.80 -27.46 15.15
CA VAL A 131 -14.67 -26.96 13.77
C VAL A 131 -14.32 -25.48 13.77
N VAL A 132 -15.08 -24.66 14.48
CA VAL A 132 -14.82 -23.22 14.43
C VAL A 132 -13.51 -22.86 15.16
N LEU A 133 -13.07 -23.68 16.11
CA LEU A 133 -11.81 -23.46 16.85
C LEU A 133 -10.64 -23.77 15.95
N PHE A 134 -10.73 -24.87 15.21
CA PHE A 134 -9.77 -25.25 14.19
C PHE A 134 -9.59 -24.14 13.15
N TYR A 135 -10.69 -23.61 12.57
CA TYR A 135 -10.64 -22.48 11.64
C TYR A 135 -10.01 -21.22 12.26
N ALA A 136 -10.32 -20.92 13.52
CA ALA A 136 -9.72 -19.77 14.21
C ALA A 136 -8.22 -19.93 14.41
N VAL A 137 -7.75 -21.12 14.78
CA VAL A 137 -6.33 -21.44 14.95
C VAL A 137 -5.59 -21.41 13.61
N GLU A 138 -6.14 -22.03 12.57
CA GLU A 138 -5.57 -22.01 11.22
C GLU A 138 -5.42 -20.57 10.71
N LYS A 139 -6.46 -19.74 10.88
CA LYS A 139 -6.40 -18.35 10.46
C LYS A 139 -5.42 -17.52 11.30
N GLN A 140 -5.29 -17.80 12.59
CA GLN A 140 -4.28 -17.15 13.44
C GLN A 140 -2.87 -17.49 12.97
N ASN A 141 -2.62 -18.76 12.63
CA ASN A 141 -1.36 -19.20 12.05
C ASN A 141 -1.10 -18.52 10.70
N TRP A 142 -2.13 -18.42 9.85
CA TRP A 142 -2.04 -17.68 8.58
C TRP A 142 -1.69 -16.20 8.80
N TYR A 143 -2.31 -15.52 9.75
CA TYR A 143 -1.97 -14.12 10.08
C TYR A 143 -0.56 -13.99 10.68
N ALA A 144 -0.08 -14.99 11.41
CA ALA A 144 1.29 -15.02 11.91
C ALA A 144 2.29 -15.16 10.75
N ASP A 145 2.04 -16.09 9.83
CA ASP A 145 2.84 -16.27 8.61
C ASP A 145 2.83 -15.01 7.74
N ALA A 146 1.65 -14.46 7.43
CA ALA A 146 1.52 -13.26 6.63
C ALA A 146 2.27 -12.06 7.24
N ARG A 147 2.27 -11.89 8.58
CA ARG A 147 3.09 -10.86 9.25
C ARG A 147 4.59 -11.14 9.19
N GLY A 148 4.98 -12.41 9.19
CA GLY A 148 6.38 -12.80 8.95
C GLY A 148 6.83 -12.45 7.54
N ARG A 149 5.94 -12.59 6.55
CA ARG A 149 6.20 -12.28 5.13
C ARG A 149 6.16 -10.80 4.81
N PHE A 150 5.31 -10.04 5.50
CA PHE A 150 5.20 -8.59 5.38
C PHE A 150 5.49 -7.95 6.74
N PRO A 151 6.73 -7.99 7.25
CA PRO A 151 7.05 -7.40 8.54
C PRO A 151 6.91 -5.88 8.48
N LEU A 152 6.67 -5.27 9.65
CA LEU A 152 6.81 -3.83 9.82
C LEU A 152 8.32 -3.53 9.92
N GLU A 153 8.89 -3.00 8.86
CA GLU A 153 10.32 -2.70 8.74
C GLU A 153 10.59 -1.25 9.14
N SER A 154 11.75 -1.00 9.76
CA SER A 154 12.20 0.37 9.99
C SER A 154 12.77 0.97 8.71
N LEU A 155 12.43 2.22 8.43
CA LEU A 155 12.96 3.02 7.32
C LEU A 155 14.23 3.80 7.69
N ALA A 156 14.65 3.80 8.97
CA ALA A 156 15.80 4.58 9.42
C ALA A 156 17.09 4.24 8.65
N ASP A 157 17.33 2.96 8.36
CA ASP A 157 18.51 2.51 7.59
C ASP A 157 18.34 2.60 6.07
N ARG A 158 17.16 3.06 5.61
CA ARG A 158 16.82 3.12 4.18
C ARG A 158 16.75 4.55 3.65
N LEU A 159 16.40 5.50 4.50
CA LEU A 159 16.29 6.90 4.11
C LEU A 159 17.64 7.60 4.35
N PRO A 160 18.21 8.28 3.33
CA PRO A 160 19.34 9.14 3.57
C PRO A 160 18.93 10.27 4.54
N PRO A 161 19.89 10.84 5.29
CA PRO A 161 19.64 12.06 6.05
C PRO A 161 19.02 13.12 5.15
N SER A 162 18.02 13.82 5.66
CA SER A 162 17.33 14.89 4.95
C SER A 162 18.33 15.94 4.46
N ALA A 163 18.54 15.98 3.15
CA ALA A 163 19.36 17.00 2.52
C ALA A 163 18.57 18.32 2.41
N SER A 164 19.30 19.42 2.25
CA SER A 164 18.76 20.78 2.08
C SER A 164 17.56 20.84 1.13
N ARG A 165 16.52 21.55 1.57
CA ARG A 165 15.27 21.73 0.83
C ARG A 165 15.48 22.68 -0.36
N TYR A 166 15.16 22.21 -1.56
CA TYR A 166 15.06 23.06 -2.75
C TYR A 166 13.75 23.85 -2.73
N ALA A 167 13.72 24.98 -3.43
CA ALA A 167 12.50 25.81 -3.50
C ALA A 167 11.33 25.03 -4.10
N PRO A 168 10.09 25.27 -3.62
CA PRO A 168 8.90 24.62 -4.14
C PRO A 168 8.68 24.93 -5.62
N SER A 169 7.95 24.03 -6.27
CA SER A 169 7.69 24.01 -7.71
C SER A 169 6.78 25.17 -8.18
N LYS A 170 6.68 25.39 -9.49
CA LYS A 170 5.82 26.43 -10.07
C LYS A 170 4.36 25.95 -10.17
N PRO A 171 3.38 26.84 -10.42
CA PRO A 171 1.96 26.45 -10.51
C PRO A 171 1.65 25.39 -11.58
N ASP A 172 2.34 25.39 -12.72
CA ASP A 172 2.13 24.38 -13.77
C ASP A 172 2.45 22.95 -13.30
N ASP A 173 3.32 22.80 -12.29
CA ASP A 173 3.65 21.52 -11.67
C ASP A 173 2.49 20.98 -10.81
N GLU A 174 1.54 21.83 -10.39
CA GLU A 174 0.44 21.41 -9.51
C GLU A 174 -0.48 20.39 -10.16
N LYS A 175 -0.83 20.59 -11.43
CA LYS A 175 -1.69 19.68 -12.21
C LYS A 175 -1.01 18.32 -12.42
N ARG A 176 0.30 18.33 -12.69
CA ARG A 176 1.08 17.10 -12.86
C ARG A 176 1.16 16.31 -11.55
N LEU A 177 1.43 17.00 -10.44
CA LEU A 177 1.42 16.40 -9.11
C LEU A 177 0.04 15.87 -8.73
N GLU A 178 -1.04 16.58 -9.07
CA GLU A 178 -2.42 16.12 -8.84
C GLU A 178 -2.75 14.86 -9.65
N ASN A 179 -2.30 14.78 -10.91
CA ASN A 179 -2.44 13.57 -11.72
C ASN A 179 -1.67 12.38 -11.10
N LEU A 180 -0.44 12.62 -10.65
CA LEU A 180 0.37 11.60 -9.96
C LEU A 180 -0.27 11.14 -8.64
N GLU A 181 -0.90 12.05 -7.90
CA GLU A 181 -1.65 11.75 -6.68
C GLU A 181 -2.93 10.94 -6.97
N SER A 182 -3.66 11.32 -8.02
CA SER A 182 -4.91 10.66 -8.40
C SER A 182 -4.67 9.21 -8.85
N ASP A 183 -3.62 8.97 -9.64
CA ASP A 183 -3.22 7.62 -10.06
C ASP A 183 -2.78 6.77 -8.86
N ALA A 184 -2.04 7.36 -7.92
CA ALA A 184 -1.58 6.68 -6.72
C ALA A 184 -2.71 6.20 -5.81
N LEU A 185 -3.80 6.98 -5.69
CA LEU A 185 -4.91 6.65 -4.79
C LEU A 185 -5.70 5.40 -5.23
N LEU A 186 -5.86 5.18 -6.53
CA LEU A 186 -6.68 4.06 -7.03
C LEU A 186 -6.07 2.69 -6.73
N HIS A 187 -4.74 2.58 -6.83
CA HIS A 187 -4.04 1.29 -6.72
C HIS A 187 -3.55 0.97 -5.31
N SER A 188 -3.20 1.98 -4.51
CA SER A 188 -2.62 1.78 -3.18
C SER A 188 -3.66 1.37 -2.12
N PHE A 189 -4.89 1.89 -2.21
CA PHE A 189 -5.86 1.82 -1.11
C PHE A 189 -6.19 0.39 -0.65
N GLN A 190 -6.39 -0.55 -1.58
CA GLN A 190 -6.76 -1.93 -1.22
C GLN A 190 -5.63 -2.66 -0.48
N ARG A 191 -4.40 -2.53 -0.99
CA ARG A 191 -3.23 -3.18 -0.40
C ARG A 191 -2.82 -2.54 0.91
N GLU A 192 -2.82 -1.21 0.96
CA GLU A 192 -2.58 -0.45 2.19
C GLU A 192 -3.59 -0.86 3.27
N TYR A 193 -4.89 -0.90 2.94
CA TYR A 193 -5.93 -1.35 3.88
C TYR A 193 -5.69 -2.79 4.34
N ALA A 194 -5.38 -3.71 3.42
CA ALA A 194 -5.08 -5.11 3.74
C ALA A 194 -3.88 -5.25 4.71
N LEU A 195 -2.78 -4.54 4.46
CA LEU A 195 -1.59 -4.52 5.32
C LEU A 195 -1.87 -3.81 6.65
N ARG A 196 -2.65 -2.72 6.65
CA ARG A 196 -3.09 -2.04 7.86
C ARG A 196 -3.91 -2.96 8.76
N GLN A 197 -4.85 -3.72 8.19
CA GLN A 197 -5.62 -4.74 8.91
C GLN A 197 -4.70 -5.82 9.49
N LEU A 198 -3.66 -6.21 8.73
CA LEU A 198 -2.66 -7.19 9.16
C LEU A 198 -1.86 -6.72 10.39
N HIS A 199 -1.51 -5.43 10.48
CA HIS A 199 -0.61 -4.90 11.52
C HIS A 199 -1.30 -4.14 12.66
N GLU A 200 -2.19 -3.19 12.38
CA GLU A 200 -2.82 -2.36 13.42
C GLU A 200 -3.95 -3.08 14.13
N ASN A 201 -4.72 -3.85 13.37
CA ASN A 201 -5.91 -4.47 13.92
C ASN A 201 -5.61 -5.72 14.73
N GLN A 202 -4.37 -6.01 15.13
CA GLN A 202 -4.09 -7.14 16.03
C GLN A 202 -4.92 -7.05 17.33
N VAL A 203 -5.02 -5.85 17.92
CA VAL A 203 -5.80 -5.66 19.15
C VAL A 203 -7.29 -5.71 18.86
N ASN A 204 -7.76 -5.10 17.77
CA ASN A 204 -9.19 -5.20 17.38
C ASN A 204 -9.59 -6.63 16.97
N LEU A 205 -8.71 -7.36 16.28
CA LEU A 205 -8.89 -8.75 15.86
C LEU A 205 -8.78 -9.72 17.03
N PHE A 206 -8.11 -9.36 18.12
CA PHE A 206 -8.00 -10.22 19.30
C PHE A 206 -9.05 -9.88 20.37
N VAL A 207 -9.26 -8.59 20.65
CA VAL A 207 -10.14 -8.09 21.70
C VAL A 207 -11.58 -7.91 21.21
N ASN A 208 -11.75 -7.44 19.98
CA ASN A 208 -13.05 -7.15 19.37
C ASN A 208 -13.42 -8.14 18.27
N SER A 209 -12.90 -9.37 18.30
CA SER A 209 -13.41 -10.50 17.53
C SER A 209 -14.45 -11.25 18.37
N PRO A 210 -15.70 -10.79 18.38
CA PRO A 210 -16.79 -11.48 19.03
C PRO A 210 -16.90 -12.90 18.49
N GLY A 211 -16.67 -13.89 19.37
CA GLY A 211 -16.82 -15.33 19.18
C GLY A 211 -16.58 -15.85 17.76
N PHE A 212 -15.45 -16.53 17.51
CA PHE A 212 -15.44 -17.52 16.43
C PHE A 212 -15.92 -16.94 15.07
N GLY A 213 -15.54 -15.70 14.78
CA GLY A 213 -16.12 -14.87 13.73
C GLY A 213 -15.65 -15.23 12.32
N VAL A 214 -16.05 -16.41 11.83
CA VAL A 214 -15.76 -16.90 10.46
C VAL A 214 -16.18 -15.89 9.39
N MET A 215 -17.25 -15.12 9.60
CA MET A 215 -17.69 -14.11 8.63
C MET A 215 -16.70 -12.97 8.40
N ARG A 216 -15.77 -12.71 9.33
CA ARG A 216 -14.69 -11.72 9.13
C ARG A 216 -13.43 -12.34 8.54
N VAL A 217 -13.32 -13.67 8.59
CA VAL A 217 -12.23 -14.41 7.92
C VAL A 217 -12.35 -14.27 6.41
N SER A 218 -13.59 -14.24 5.88
CA SER A 218 -13.87 -14.08 4.44
C SER A 218 -13.63 -12.65 3.91
N LEU A 219 -13.69 -11.64 4.78
CA LEU A 219 -13.43 -10.23 4.42
C LEU A 219 -12.04 -9.75 4.84
N GLY A 220 -11.25 -10.62 5.48
CA GLY A 220 -9.87 -10.31 5.84
C GLY A 220 -8.99 -10.20 4.59
N PRO A 221 -7.78 -9.64 4.73
CA PRO A 221 -6.82 -9.66 3.64
C PRO A 221 -6.61 -11.10 3.16
N SER A 222 -6.60 -11.29 1.85
CA SER A 222 -6.17 -12.55 1.23
C SER A 222 -4.70 -12.44 0.83
N LEU A 223 -3.99 -13.56 0.75
CA LEU A 223 -2.60 -13.53 0.33
C LEU A 223 -2.47 -12.97 -1.10
N GLU A 224 -3.39 -13.36 -1.98
CA GLU A 224 -3.50 -12.82 -3.33
C GLU A 224 -3.62 -11.29 -3.33
N SER A 225 -4.44 -10.70 -2.45
CA SER A 225 -4.57 -9.23 -2.35
C SER A 225 -3.29 -8.52 -1.90
N LEU A 226 -2.47 -9.19 -1.09
CA LEU A 226 -1.18 -8.69 -0.61
C LEU A 226 -0.07 -8.82 -1.67
N GLU A 227 -0.10 -9.91 -2.43
CA GLU A 227 0.91 -10.26 -3.46
C GLU A 227 0.61 -9.67 -4.85
N LYS A 228 -0.65 -9.35 -5.17
CA LYS A 228 -1.07 -8.90 -6.51
C LYS A 228 -0.26 -7.74 -7.06
N TRP A 229 0.26 -6.88 -6.20
CA TRP A 229 0.99 -5.67 -6.57
C TRP A 229 2.51 -5.81 -6.43
N HIS A 230 2.97 -7.02 -6.11
CA HIS A 230 4.38 -7.31 -5.93
C HIS A 230 5.10 -7.39 -7.26
N ARG A 231 6.08 -6.50 -7.47
CA ARG A 231 6.98 -6.58 -8.62
C ARG A 231 7.94 -7.74 -8.43
N THR A 232 7.67 -8.84 -9.12
CA THR A 232 8.57 -9.99 -9.22
C THR A 232 9.48 -9.92 -10.44
N ASP A 233 9.37 -8.84 -11.23
CA ASP A 233 10.06 -8.73 -12.50
C ASP A 233 11.57 -8.67 -12.32
N THR A 234 12.27 -9.44 -13.14
CA THR A 234 13.72 -9.34 -13.25
C THR A 234 14.12 -7.92 -13.69
N PRO A 235 15.32 -7.45 -13.30
CA PRO A 235 15.82 -6.15 -13.74
C PRO A 235 15.80 -6.04 -15.26
N VAL A 236 15.19 -4.97 -15.78
CA VAL A 236 15.09 -4.76 -17.22
C VAL A 236 16.39 -4.15 -17.72
N THR A 237 17.08 -4.87 -18.60
CA THR A 237 18.32 -4.38 -19.24
C THR A 237 18.02 -3.20 -20.16
N MET A 238 18.86 -2.17 -20.12
CA MET A 238 18.73 -1.01 -21.01
C MET A 238 19.14 -1.34 -22.45
N PRO A 239 18.40 -0.88 -23.48
CA PRO A 239 18.69 -1.19 -24.88
C PRO A 239 20.03 -0.66 -25.39
N GLY A 240 20.49 0.47 -24.86
CA GLY A 240 21.65 1.22 -25.37
C GLY A 240 22.99 0.89 -24.71
N VAL A 241 23.03 0.05 -23.68
CA VAL A 241 24.29 -0.37 -23.04
C VAL A 241 24.89 -1.53 -23.85
N LEU A 242 25.21 -1.27 -25.12
CA LEU A 242 26.21 -2.07 -25.81
C LEU A 242 27.50 -1.88 -25.02
N ALA A 243 28.03 -2.98 -24.47
CA ALA A 243 29.21 -3.05 -23.62
C ALA A 243 30.18 -1.91 -23.93
N SER A 244 30.17 -0.89 -23.07
CA SER A 244 31.09 0.25 -23.19
C SER A 244 32.48 -0.36 -23.40
N PRO A 245 33.13 -0.14 -24.57
CA PRO A 245 34.43 -0.74 -24.83
C PRO A 245 35.33 -0.33 -23.68
N ALA A 246 35.93 -1.33 -23.02
CA ALA A 246 36.63 -1.19 -21.75
C ALA A 246 37.37 0.15 -21.67
N ARG A 247 36.89 1.00 -20.77
CA ARG A 247 37.26 2.41 -20.59
C ARG A 247 38.78 2.52 -20.37
N GLY A 248 39.51 2.66 -21.46
CA GLY A 248 40.98 2.69 -21.50
C GLY A 248 41.54 3.15 -22.85
N GLN A 249 40.72 3.27 -23.89
CA GLN A 249 41.10 3.91 -25.13
C GLN A 249 40.51 5.31 -25.15
N SER A 250 41.39 6.30 -24.95
CA SER A 250 41.09 7.71 -25.20
C SER A 250 40.55 7.81 -26.63
N PRO A 251 39.36 8.38 -26.86
CA PRO A 251 38.78 8.45 -28.20
C PRO A 251 39.75 9.19 -29.12
N GLU A 252 40.30 8.48 -30.08
CA GLU A 252 41.04 9.06 -31.19
C GLU A 252 40.05 9.99 -31.91
N VAL A 253 40.38 11.28 -31.91
CA VAL A 253 39.55 12.34 -32.47
C VAL A 253 39.49 12.12 -33.98
N ILE A 254 38.47 11.39 -34.45
CA ILE A 254 38.14 11.34 -35.88
C ILE A 254 37.49 12.69 -36.19
N PRO A 255 38.10 13.54 -37.04
CA PRO A 255 37.51 14.83 -37.40
C PRO A 255 36.21 14.59 -38.17
N ALA A 256 35.08 14.94 -37.53
CA ALA A 256 33.76 14.83 -38.13
C ALA A 256 33.63 15.77 -39.34
N SER A 257 33.17 15.22 -40.45
CA SER A 257 32.87 15.97 -41.67
C SER A 257 31.60 16.83 -41.42
N PRO A 258 31.60 18.13 -41.75
CA PRO A 258 30.48 19.02 -41.43
C PRO A 258 29.26 18.68 -42.29
N ALA A 259 28.35 17.87 -41.75
CA ALA A 259 27.03 17.68 -42.33
C ALA A 259 26.26 19.01 -42.26
N ARG A 260 25.86 19.48 -43.43
CA ARG A 260 25.44 20.85 -43.71
C ARG A 260 23.95 21.04 -43.38
N GLY A 261 23.65 21.84 -42.36
CA GLY A 261 22.63 22.89 -42.47
C GLY A 261 21.16 22.58 -42.14
N GLN A 262 20.82 21.53 -41.38
CA GLN A 262 19.49 21.47 -40.75
C GLN A 262 19.62 21.98 -39.32
N SER A 263 19.04 23.17 -39.06
CA SER A 263 18.89 23.68 -37.69
C SER A 263 18.21 22.60 -36.83
N PRO A 264 18.66 22.39 -35.58
CA PRO A 264 18.11 21.34 -34.73
C PRO A 264 16.59 21.47 -34.67
N GLU A 265 15.94 20.43 -35.16
CA GLU A 265 14.49 20.25 -35.15
C GLU A 265 13.97 20.50 -33.73
N VAL A 266 12.92 21.33 -33.62
CA VAL A 266 12.34 21.71 -32.34
C VAL A 266 11.97 20.45 -31.57
N ILE A 267 12.61 20.24 -30.42
CA ILE A 267 12.35 19.07 -29.58
C ILE A 267 10.84 19.07 -29.24
N PRO A 268 10.11 17.98 -29.55
CA PRO A 268 8.67 17.94 -29.35
C PRO A 268 8.28 18.26 -27.91
N ALA A 269 7.21 19.04 -27.73
CA ALA A 269 6.65 19.35 -26.41
C ALA A 269 6.18 18.09 -25.65
N ASP A 270 6.03 16.96 -26.34
CA ASP A 270 5.45 15.74 -25.80
C ASP A 270 6.42 14.86 -24.98
N LEU A 271 7.69 15.27 -24.82
CA LEU A 271 8.62 14.56 -23.93
C LEU A 271 8.22 14.64 -22.44
N ASP A 272 7.34 15.58 -22.09
CA ASP A 272 6.75 15.70 -20.75
C ASP A 272 5.97 14.43 -20.37
N GLU A 273 5.21 13.86 -21.31
CA GLU A 273 4.41 12.65 -21.09
C GLU A 273 5.31 11.43 -20.89
N LEU A 274 6.36 11.29 -21.70
CA LEU A 274 7.37 10.23 -21.56
C LEU A 274 7.95 10.23 -20.13
N HIS A 275 8.38 11.40 -19.67
CA HIS A 275 8.97 11.56 -18.37
C HIS A 275 7.95 11.31 -17.24
N PHE A 276 6.72 11.81 -17.38
CA PHE A 276 5.64 11.61 -16.41
C PHE A 276 5.37 10.12 -16.17
N TRP A 277 5.16 9.33 -17.23
CA TRP A 277 4.91 7.90 -17.09
C TRP A 277 6.12 7.13 -16.56
N GLY A 278 7.34 7.59 -16.87
CA GLY A 278 8.56 7.07 -16.26
C GLY A 278 8.60 7.29 -14.74
N VAL A 279 8.19 8.46 -14.25
CA VAL A 279 8.08 8.75 -12.80
C VAL A 279 6.98 7.90 -12.16
N VAL A 280 5.80 7.79 -12.78
CA VAL A 280 4.70 6.94 -12.28
C VAL A 280 5.17 5.50 -12.11
N ASP A 281 5.84 4.95 -13.12
CA ASP A 281 6.37 3.59 -13.07
C ASP A 281 7.50 3.42 -12.05
N PHE A 282 8.41 4.40 -11.94
CA PHE A 282 9.50 4.34 -10.97
C PHE A 282 8.98 4.40 -9.52
N VAL A 283 8.07 5.32 -9.24
CA VAL A 283 7.52 5.51 -7.89
C VAL A 283 6.77 4.25 -7.45
N HIS A 284 5.97 3.64 -8.33
CA HIS A 284 5.17 2.44 -8.04
C HIS A 284 4.34 2.59 -6.76
N SER A 285 3.34 3.47 -6.82
CA SER A 285 2.45 3.77 -5.68
C SER A 285 1.81 2.53 -5.04
N GLY A 286 1.46 1.50 -5.83
CA GLY A 286 0.97 0.22 -5.31
C GLY A 286 1.99 -0.54 -4.45
N GLY A 287 3.28 -0.27 -4.63
CA GLY A 287 4.38 -0.84 -3.87
C GLY A 287 4.63 -0.18 -2.52
N PHE A 288 4.00 0.96 -2.20
CA PHE A 288 4.30 1.70 -0.96
C PHE A 288 4.00 0.91 0.32
N GLY A 289 3.03 -0.01 0.24
CA GLY A 289 2.63 -0.82 1.38
C GLY A 289 1.80 -0.02 2.39
N TYR A 290 1.86 -0.41 3.66
CA TYR A 290 1.20 0.30 4.75
C TYR A 290 2.24 1.05 5.59
N ILE A 291 2.14 2.38 5.56
CA ILE A 291 3.04 3.28 6.28
C ILE A 291 2.39 3.59 7.62
N ARG A 292 2.96 3.04 8.70
CA ARG A 292 2.46 3.28 10.06
C ARG A 292 2.86 4.67 10.53
N ASP A 293 4.11 5.01 10.29
CA ASP A 293 4.73 6.29 10.59
C ASP A 293 5.95 6.46 9.65
N ARG A 294 6.57 7.64 9.64
CA ARG A 294 7.71 7.94 8.75
C ARG A 294 8.88 6.96 8.93
N GLY A 295 9.01 6.35 10.11
CA GLY A 295 10.06 5.41 10.43
C GLY A 295 9.69 3.95 10.18
N HIS A 296 8.44 3.61 9.85
CA HIS A 296 7.97 2.23 9.80
C HIS A 296 6.97 1.95 8.66
N VAL A 297 7.26 0.91 7.89
CA VAL A 297 6.41 0.50 6.77
C VAL A 297 6.31 -1.02 6.69
N ALA A 298 5.14 -1.54 6.29
CA ALA A 298 4.94 -2.95 6.02
C ALA A 298 4.68 -3.18 4.53
N GLY A 299 5.31 -4.19 3.94
CA GLY A 299 5.12 -4.54 2.52
C GLY A 299 5.64 -3.49 1.53
N PHE A 300 6.59 -2.65 1.92
CA PHE A 300 7.20 -1.68 1.02
C PHE A 300 8.04 -2.37 -0.06
N GLU A 301 7.87 -1.93 -1.30
CA GLU A 301 8.71 -2.29 -2.44
C GLU A 301 9.60 -1.09 -2.83
N PRO A 302 10.92 -1.28 -2.94
CA PRO A 302 11.81 -0.22 -3.37
C PRO A 302 11.39 0.37 -4.74
N HIS A 303 11.44 1.69 -4.85
CA HIS A 303 11.21 2.38 -6.12
C HIS A 303 12.11 1.83 -7.22
N GLY A 304 11.58 1.76 -8.42
CA GLY A 304 12.33 1.28 -9.57
C GLY A 304 11.46 1.18 -10.80
N MET A 305 12.03 1.31 -11.99
CA MET A 305 11.26 1.13 -13.23
C MET A 305 11.08 -0.36 -13.54
N SER A 306 9.88 -0.69 -14.02
CA SER A 306 9.49 -2.04 -14.48
C SER A 306 9.53 -2.16 -15.99
N ARG A 307 9.51 -1.03 -16.72
CA ARG A 307 9.47 -0.99 -18.19
C ARG A 307 10.25 0.19 -18.72
N ILE A 308 10.77 0.04 -19.93
CA ILE A 308 11.42 1.13 -20.65
C ILE A 308 10.32 2.12 -21.04
N PRO A 309 10.45 3.42 -20.73
CA PRO A 309 9.52 4.43 -21.22
C PRO A 309 9.50 4.41 -22.76
N ASP A 310 8.31 4.41 -23.37
CA ASP A 310 8.15 4.24 -24.82
C ASP A 310 7.75 5.56 -25.50
N PRO A 311 8.71 6.29 -26.12
CA PRO A 311 8.43 7.51 -26.88
C PRO A 311 8.25 7.24 -28.39
N SER A 312 7.96 6.01 -28.81
CA SER A 312 7.85 5.65 -30.24
C SER A 312 6.83 6.51 -31.00
N ARG A 313 5.73 6.91 -30.34
CA ARG A 313 4.72 7.83 -30.90
C ARG A 313 5.29 9.22 -31.24
N LEU A 314 6.42 9.57 -30.64
CA LEU A 314 7.12 10.85 -30.82
C LEU A 314 8.29 10.74 -31.80
N GLY A 315 8.50 9.57 -32.42
CA GLY A 315 9.64 9.34 -33.30
C GLY A 315 10.97 9.17 -32.56
N TRP A 316 10.94 8.77 -31.28
CA TRP A 316 12.14 8.55 -30.48
C TRP A 316 12.21 7.11 -29.95
N THR A 317 13.42 6.68 -29.58
CA THR A 317 13.71 5.48 -28.80
C THR A 317 14.59 5.85 -27.61
N VAL A 318 14.35 5.23 -26.46
CA VAL A 318 15.17 5.45 -25.26
C VAL A 318 16.45 4.63 -25.37
N GLY A 319 17.59 5.31 -25.42
CA GLY A 319 18.91 4.68 -25.36
C GLY A 319 19.27 4.30 -23.93
N THR A 320 19.29 5.29 -23.03
CA THR A 320 19.63 5.11 -21.62
C THR A 320 18.71 5.94 -20.71
N VAL A 321 18.50 5.45 -19.49
CA VAL A 321 17.86 6.16 -18.38
C VAL A 321 18.70 5.96 -17.13
N GLU A 322 19.26 7.04 -16.60
CA GLU A 322 20.06 7.03 -15.38
C GLU A 322 19.37 7.84 -14.27
N LEU A 323 19.53 7.42 -13.01
CA LEU A 323 19.00 8.18 -11.87
C LEU A 323 20.07 9.15 -11.36
N ILE A 324 19.69 10.43 -11.24
CA ILE A 324 20.45 11.46 -10.57
C ILE A 324 19.98 11.54 -9.11
N GLY A 325 20.86 11.17 -8.18
CA GLY A 325 20.61 11.27 -6.75
C GLY A 325 20.93 12.67 -6.23
N LEU A 326 19.92 13.38 -5.71
CA LEU A 326 20.04 14.73 -5.18
C LEU A 326 20.00 14.80 -3.64
N LEU A 327 19.62 13.71 -2.97
CA LEU A 327 19.53 13.61 -1.50
C LEU A 327 20.88 13.32 -0.82
N ARG A 328 21.98 13.80 -1.41
CA ARG A 328 23.36 13.68 -0.91
C ARG A 328 23.99 15.05 -0.88
N GLU A 329 25.08 15.19 -0.13
CA GLU A 329 25.86 16.45 -0.10
C GLU A 329 26.36 16.85 -1.51
N THR A 330 26.71 15.87 -2.34
CA THR A 330 27.09 16.08 -3.75
C THR A 330 26.18 15.24 -4.65
N PRO A 331 25.50 15.87 -5.63
CA PRO A 331 24.74 15.16 -6.66
C PRO A 331 25.60 14.13 -7.38
N VAL A 332 25.04 12.94 -7.63
CA VAL A 332 25.71 11.86 -8.38
C VAL A 332 24.75 11.20 -9.35
N VAL A 333 25.29 10.64 -10.43
CA VAL A 333 24.54 9.78 -11.35
C VAL A 333 24.85 8.32 -11.04
N TYR A 334 23.83 7.51 -10.85
CA TYR A 334 23.97 6.06 -10.70
C TYR A 334 24.05 5.40 -12.07
N VAL A 335 25.13 4.65 -12.29
CA VAL A 335 25.39 3.96 -13.56
C VAL A 335 25.04 2.50 -13.39
N SER A 336 24.09 2.02 -14.20
CA SER A 336 23.62 0.63 -14.19
C SER A 336 23.45 0.13 -15.63
N PRO A 337 23.63 -1.17 -15.92
CA PRO A 337 23.20 -1.74 -17.18
C PRO A 337 21.67 -1.95 -17.25
N ASN A 338 20.99 -1.88 -16.11
CA ASN A 338 19.54 -2.06 -15.99
C ASN A 338 18.85 -0.71 -15.78
N LEU A 339 17.52 -0.67 -15.97
CA LEU A 339 16.72 0.47 -15.59
C LEU A 339 16.88 0.79 -14.08
N PRO A 340 16.75 2.07 -13.69
CA PRO A 340 16.93 2.48 -12.29
C PRO A 340 16.03 1.71 -11.32
N ARG A 341 16.64 1.06 -10.32
CA ARG A 341 15.97 0.31 -9.24
C ARG A 341 16.71 0.49 -7.91
N MET A 342 16.04 1.06 -6.91
CA MET A 342 16.66 1.43 -5.63
C MET A 342 17.26 0.24 -4.86
N SER A 343 16.77 -0.98 -5.09
CA SER A 343 17.37 -2.21 -4.54
C SER A 343 18.78 -2.49 -5.08
N GLU A 344 19.05 -2.14 -6.34
CA GLU A 344 20.35 -2.33 -7.00
C GLU A 344 21.26 -1.10 -6.84
N LEU A 345 20.67 0.11 -6.82
CA LEU A 345 21.43 1.36 -6.86
C LEU A 345 22.30 1.62 -5.63
N ARG A 346 22.03 0.98 -4.47
CA ARG A 346 22.89 1.13 -3.28
C ARG A 346 24.33 0.66 -3.53
N ALA A 347 24.51 -0.36 -4.37
CA ALA A 347 25.81 -0.93 -4.71
C ALA A 347 26.28 -0.54 -6.12
N ALA A 348 25.44 0.17 -6.89
CA ALA A 348 25.78 0.57 -8.24
C ALA A 348 26.92 1.61 -8.23
N PRO A 349 27.85 1.56 -9.20
CA PRO A 349 28.86 2.59 -9.36
C PRO A 349 28.20 3.94 -9.63
N THR A 350 28.79 4.99 -9.09
CA THR A 350 28.34 6.37 -9.31
C THR A 350 29.39 7.16 -10.09
N ARG A 351 28.93 8.15 -10.85
CA ARG A 351 29.79 9.13 -11.53
C ARG A 351 29.36 10.56 -11.17
N PRO A 352 30.25 11.57 -11.28
CA PRO A 352 29.84 12.96 -11.21
C PRO A 352 28.88 13.30 -12.36
N LEU A 353 28.11 14.37 -12.16
CA LEU A 353 27.30 14.98 -13.22
C LEU A 353 28.23 15.54 -14.30
N ASP A 354 27.82 15.39 -15.55
CA ASP A 354 28.49 16.09 -16.65
C ASP A 354 27.98 17.54 -16.80
N PRO A 355 28.53 18.34 -17.73
CA PRO A 355 28.11 19.73 -17.89
C PRO A 355 26.62 19.92 -18.20
N PHE A 356 26.03 19.05 -19.02
CA PHE A 356 24.60 19.12 -19.36
C PHE A 356 23.74 18.81 -18.14
N GLU A 357 24.06 17.73 -17.41
CA GLU A 357 23.34 17.32 -16.21
C GLU A 357 23.45 18.36 -15.10
N THR A 358 24.63 18.96 -14.93
CA THR A 358 24.86 20.04 -13.97
C THR A 358 23.94 21.23 -14.25
N ASN A 359 23.90 21.69 -15.50
CA ASN A 359 23.03 22.79 -15.92
C ASN A 359 21.54 22.40 -15.83
N GLY A 360 21.21 21.17 -16.19
CA GLY A 360 19.87 20.60 -16.10
C GLY A 360 19.35 20.62 -14.67
N VAL A 361 20.09 20.05 -13.73
CA VAL A 361 19.75 20.02 -12.29
C VAL A 361 19.60 21.44 -11.73
N ALA A 362 20.49 22.38 -12.08
CA ALA A 362 20.35 23.77 -11.67
C ALA A 362 19.03 24.40 -12.17
N ALA A 363 18.63 24.08 -13.40
CA ALA A 363 17.34 24.49 -13.94
C ALA A 363 16.15 23.81 -13.25
N LEU A 364 16.26 22.54 -12.87
CA LEU A 364 15.22 21.83 -12.12
C LEU A 364 15.01 22.43 -10.72
N ILE A 365 16.11 22.79 -10.06
CA ILE A 365 16.11 23.51 -8.78
C ILE A 365 15.43 24.87 -8.93
N ALA A 366 15.61 25.55 -10.06
CA ALA A 366 14.93 26.80 -10.40
C ALA A 366 13.45 26.61 -10.80
N GLY A 367 12.88 25.42 -10.62
CA GLY A 367 11.48 25.12 -10.87
C GLY A 367 11.15 24.79 -12.32
N LYS A 368 12.12 24.38 -13.16
CA LYS A 368 11.81 23.66 -14.40
C LYS A 368 11.52 22.20 -14.09
N ASP A 369 10.74 21.54 -14.93
CA ASP A 369 10.48 20.11 -14.80
C ASP A 369 11.35 19.29 -15.76
N ILE A 370 11.56 19.81 -16.97
CA ILE A 370 12.38 19.16 -17.99
C ILE A 370 13.37 20.15 -18.62
N VAL A 371 14.57 19.66 -18.91
CA VAL A 371 15.60 20.34 -19.69
C VAL A 371 16.07 19.40 -20.79
N THR A 372 16.14 19.89 -22.03
CA THR A 372 16.54 19.11 -23.20
C THR A 372 17.69 19.79 -23.94
N GLU A 373 18.54 18.98 -24.58
CA GLU A 373 19.63 19.44 -25.44
C GLU A 373 19.74 18.52 -26.66
N PRO A 374 19.72 19.06 -27.90
CA PRO A 374 19.98 18.27 -29.08
C PRO A 374 21.45 17.82 -29.11
N THR A 375 21.70 16.63 -29.63
CA THR A 375 23.04 16.05 -29.81
C THR A 375 23.22 15.57 -31.25
N GLU A 376 24.45 15.23 -31.64
CA GLU A 376 24.73 14.73 -33.00
C GLU A 376 23.93 13.46 -33.35
N SER A 377 23.63 12.61 -32.36
CA SER A 377 22.95 11.33 -32.55
C SER A 377 21.49 11.30 -32.10
N GLY A 378 20.94 12.42 -31.62
CA GLY A 378 19.59 12.47 -31.07
C GLY A 378 19.40 13.61 -30.07
N ALA A 379 18.85 13.33 -28.89
CA ALA A 379 18.63 14.32 -27.84
C ALA A 379 18.97 13.78 -26.45
N ARG A 380 19.35 14.68 -25.55
CA ARG A 380 19.46 14.41 -24.11
C ARG A 380 18.37 15.14 -23.36
N MET A 381 17.94 14.55 -22.25
CA MET A 381 16.91 15.12 -21.41
C MET A 381 17.22 14.89 -19.94
N VAL A 382 17.00 15.89 -19.09
CA VAL A 382 16.96 15.75 -17.63
C VAL A 382 15.54 16.09 -17.16
N GLY A 383 14.89 15.17 -16.48
CA GLY A 383 13.52 15.32 -15.98
C GLY A 383 13.43 15.17 -14.46
N SER A 384 12.61 15.99 -13.81
CA SER A 384 12.53 16.11 -12.36
C SER A 384 11.67 15.03 -11.67
N ILE A 385 12.11 14.56 -10.50
CA ILE A 385 11.31 13.71 -9.62
C ILE A 385 10.89 14.56 -8.43
N ARG A 386 9.64 15.03 -8.42
CA ARG A 386 9.09 15.89 -7.36
C ARG A 386 8.29 15.10 -6.34
N ALA A 387 8.31 15.56 -5.09
CA ALA A 387 7.53 14.99 -4.01
C ALA A 387 6.03 15.24 -4.20
N ALA A 388 5.26 14.18 -4.44
CA ALA A 388 3.80 14.19 -4.32
C ALA A 388 3.37 14.00 -2.85
N LYS A 389 2.09 14.21 -2.53
CA LYS A 389 1.57 14.02 -1.16
C LYS A 389 1.96 12.68 -0.54
N GLN A 390 1.84 11.59 -1.31
CA GLN A 390 2.18 10.25 -0.84
C GLN A 390 3.68 10.06 -0.56
N CYS A 391 4.56 10.80 -1.23
CA CYS A 391 6.00 10.74 -0.98
C CYS A 391 6.33 11.26 0.42
N LEU A 392 5.55 12.22 0.94
CA LEU A 392 5.77 12.87 2.23
C LEU A 392 5.48 11.98 3.44
N ALA A 393 4.85 10.82 3.21
CA ALA A 393 4.63 9.82 4.25
C ALA A 393 5.96 9.20 4.72
N CYS A 394 6.93 9.06 3.80
CA CYS A 394 8.26 8.51 4.10
C CYS A 394 9.37 9.56 3.99
N HIS A 395 9.28 10.46 3.01
CA HIS A 395 10.29 11.48 2.78
C HIS A 395 9.98 12.77 3.54
N GLU A 396 11.01 13.43 4.05
CA GLU A 396 10.89 14.78 4.56
C GLU A 396 10.80 15.79 3.41
N GLY A 397 10.12 16.90 3.65
CA GLY A 397 9.98 17.99 2.69
C GLY A 397 8.55 18.50 2.58
N SER A 398 8.31 19.25 1.51
CA SER A 398 7.03 19.76 1.09
C SER A 398 6.62 19.16 -0.26
N ARG A 399 5.32 19.19 -0.55
CA ARG A 399 4.82 18.83 -1.88
C ARG A 399 5.48 19.73 -2.94
N GLY A 400 6.03 19.12 -4.00
CA GLY A 400 6.73 19.80 -5.09
C GLY A 400 8.26 19.87 -4.93
N ASP A 401 8.79 19.53 -3.74
CA ASP A 401 10.24 19.48 -3.51
C ASP A 401 10.92 18.52 -4.48
N LEU A 402 12.12 18.89 -4.94
CA LEU A 402 12.91 18.08 -5.87
C LEU A 402 13.64 16.95 -5.13
N LEU A 403 13.20 15.70 -5.33
CA LEU A 403 13.77 14.51 -4.69
C LEU A 403 14.91 13.88 -5.50
N GLY A 404 14.90 14.06 -6.82
CA GLY A 404 15.85 13.45 -7.74
C GLY A 404 15.57 13.89 -9.18
N ALA A 405 16.27 13.28 -10.13
CA ALA A 405 16.00 13.47 -11.55
C ALA A 405 16.36 12.21 -12.35
N PHE A 406 15.80 12.08 -13.55
CA PHE A 406 16.25 11.11 -14.55
C PHE A 406 17.05 11.82 -15.64
N SER A 407 18.18 11.23 -16.04
CA SER A 407 18.96 11.60 -17.22
C SER A 407 18.64 10.61 -18.33
N TYR A 408 18.20 11.09 -19.48
CA TYR A 408 17.83 10.28 -20.64
C TYR A 408 18.77 10.56 -21.81
N SER A 409 19.10 9.51 -22.55
CA SER A 409 19.60 9.61 -23.93
C SER A 409 18.52 9.08 -24.87
N LEU A 410 18.12 9.90 -25.84
CA LEU A 410 17.08 9.59 -26.82
C LEU A 410 17.71 9.53 -28.21
N ASN A 411 17.37 8.49 -28.97
CA ASN A 411 17.78 8.34 -30.36
C ASN A 411 16.55 8.46 -31.27
N PRO A 412 16.68 9.01 -32.49
CA PRO A 412 15.59 8.96 -33.47
C PRO A 412 15.12 7.51 -33.68
N ALA A 413 13.81 7.32 -33.72
CA ALA A 413 13.22 6.04 -34.13
C ALA A 413 13.61 5.78 -35.60
N ARG A 414 13.98 4.53 -35.90
CA ARG A 414 14.38 4.11 -37.25
C ARG A 414 13.20 3.71 -38.10
#